data_AF-A0AAN7QT53-F1
#
_entry.id   AF-A0AAN7QT53-F1
#
_cell.length_a   1.000
_cell.length_b   1.000
_cell.length_c   1.000
_cell.angle_alpha   90.00
_cell.angle_beta   90.00
_cell.angle_gamma   90.00
#
_symmetry.space_group_name_H-M   'P 1'
#
loop_
_entity.id
_entity.type
_entity.pdbx_description
1 polymer ?
#
loop_
_entity_poly.entity_id
_entity_poly.type
_entity_poly.pdbx_seq_one_letter_code
_entity_poly.pdbx_strand_id
1 'polypeptide(L)'
;MSPNSGEFARFYANFLIEVANEAKEYEEVVMECKRALAIENPIDPAKESLQEESLQKPMSVEARINNIQGEFRNLIQKCNFASISTWMKNLGGDEKFRLIPIRRGTEDPMELRLVQARRPNEIKKATKTPEERRKEIEVRVSAARLLQQ
;
A
#
# COMPACT_ATOMS: atom_id res chain seq x y z
N MET A 1 28.85 -9.61 -9.77
CA MET A 1 27.66 -8.81 -10.16
C MET A 1 28.09 -7.35 -10.24
N SER A 2 27.63 -6.59 -11.25
CA SER A 2 28.10 -5.22 -11.49
C SER A 2 27.50 -4.27 -10.43
N PRO A 3 28.28 -3.78 -9.45
CA PRO A 3 27.74 -3.03 -8.32
C PRO A 3 27.17 -1.66 -8.73
N ASN A 4 27.61 -1.13 -9.88
CA ASN A 4 27.23 0.17 -10.39
C ASN A 4 26.15 0.12 -11.48
N SER A 5 25.58 -1.05 -11.80
CA SER A 5 24.51 -1.14 -12.80
C SER A 5 23.14 -1.03 -12.15
N GLY A 6 22.35 -0.03 -12.56
CA GLY A 6 20.97 0.16 -12.13
C GLY A 6 20.06 -0.91 -12.71
N GLU A 7 20.24 -1.29 -13.97
CA GLU A 7 19.48 -2.39 -14.59
C GLU A 7 19.71 -3.73 -13.90
N PHE A 8 20.96 -4.03 -13.53
CA PHE A 8 21.26 -5.25 -12.77
C PHE A 8 20.56 -5.25 -11.40
N ALA A 9 20.62 -4.13 -10.68
CA ALA A 9 19.95 -3.98 -9.39
C ALA A 9 18.42 -4.08 -9.53
N ARG A 10 17.84 -3.59 -10.63
CA ARG A 10 16.42 -3.71 -10.96
C ARG A 10 16.01 -5.16 -11.17
N PHE A 11 16.78 -5.91 -11.96
CA PHE A 11 16.54 -7.35 -12.15
C PHE A 11 16.62 -8.09 -10.82
N TYR A 12 17.66 -7.83 -10.03
CA TYR A 12 17.85 -8.48 -8.74
C TYR A 12 16.74 -8.15 -7.73
N ALA A 13 16.31 -6.89 -7.65
CA ALA A 13 15.19 -6.49 -6.79
C ALA A 13 13.87 -7.17 -7.19
N ASN A 14 13.59 -7.32 -8.48
CA ASN A 14 12.40 -8.06 -8.95
C ASN A 14 12.51 -9.56 -8.61
N PHE A 15 13.67 -10.17 -8.80
CA PHE A 15 13.91 -11.54 -8.40
C PHE A 15 13.68 -11.75 -6.90
N LEU A 16 14.19 -10.84 -6.06
CA LEU A 16 13.95 -10.87 -4.61
C LEU A 16 12.46 -10.79 -4.26
N ILE A 17 11.68 -9.99 -5.00
CA ILE A 17 10.22 -9.93 -4.83
C ILE A 17 9.56 -11.26 -5.21
N GLU A 18 9.97 -11.88 -6.31
CA GLU A 18 9.37 -13.14 -6.78
C GLU A 18 9.56 -14.29 -5.79
N VAL A 19 10.67 -14.29 -5.06
CA VAL A 19 10.96 -15.31 -4.04
C VAL A 19 10.46 -14.95 -2.64
N ALA A 20 10.02 -13.70 -2.42
CA ALA A 20 9.59 -13.22 -1.10
C ALA A 20 8.21 -13.76 -0.70
N ASN A 21 8.14 -14.35 0.49
CA ASN A 21 6.96 -14.86 1.18
C ASN A 21 6.73 -14.19 2.55
N GLU A 22 7.79 -13.69 3.20
CA GLU A 22 7.76 -13.12 4.53
C GLU A 22 7.99 -11.60 4.55
N ALA A 23 7.52 -10.94 5.62
CA ALA A 23 7.68 -9.50 5.78
C ALA A 23 9.16 -9.05 5.76
N LYS A 24 10.06 -9.88 6.30
CA LYS A 24 11.49 -9.59 6.37
C LYS A 24 12.15 -9.56 4.99
N GLU A 25 11.69 -10.36 4.05
CA GLU A 25 12.29 -10.45 2.71
C GLU A 25 12.00 -9.19 1.89
N TYR A 26 10.86 -8.53 2.12
CA TYR A 26 10.59 -7.21 1.55
C TYR A 26 11.55 -6.13 2.04
N GLU A 27 12.15 -6.27 3.23
CA GLU A 27 13.18 -5.35 3.71
C GLU A 27 14.47 -5.46 2.88
N GLU A 28 14.84 -6.67 2.45
CA GLU A 28 15.99 -6.90 1.57
C GLU A 28 15.80 -6.24 0.20
N VAL A 29 14.59 -6.32 -0.36
CA VAL A 29 14.22 -5.60 -1.59
C VAL A 29 14.38 -4.08 -1.41
N VAL A 30 13.91 -3.53 -0.29
CA VAL A 30 14.02 -2.11 0.02
C VAL A 30 15.48 -1.67 0.17
N MET A 31 16.31 -2.49 0.82
CA MET A 31 17.74 -2.22 0.97
C MET A 31 18.44 -2.19 -0.39
N GLU A 32 18.17 -3.15 -1.26
CA GLU A 32 18.77 -3.19 -2.59
C GLU A 32 18.33 -2.00 -3.46
N CYS A 33 17.05 -1.63 -3.41
CA CYS A 33 16.53 -0.45 -4.11
C CYS A 33 17.19 0.85 -3.61
N LYS A 34 17.40 0.99 -2.29
CA LYS A 34 18.11 2.14 -1.71
C LYS A 34 19.58 2.16 -2.12
N ARG A 35 20.26 1.01 -2.11
CA ARG A 35 21.63 0.86 -2.60
C ARG A 35 21.74 1.32 -4.06
N ALA A 36 20.80 0.90 -4.91
CA ALA A 36 20.76 1.27 -6.32
C ALA A 36 20.51 2.77 -6.54
N LEU A 37 19.62 3.38 -5.75
CA LEU A 37 19.37 4.83 -5.78
C LEU A 37 20.59 5.66 -5.33
N ALA A 38 21.50 5.09 -4.55
CA ALA A 38 22.73 5.74 -4.10
C ALA A 38 23.87 5.70 -5.12
N ILE A 39 23.67 5.07 -6.29
CA ILE A 39 24.66 5.02 -7.36
C ILE A 39 24.68 6.39 -8.08
N GLU A 40 25.77 7.14 -7.94
CA GLU A 40 25.90 8.48 -8.54
C GLU A 40 26.03 8.45 -10.07
N ASN A 41 26.70 7.43 -10.63
CA ASN A 41 26.97 7.29 -12.06
C ASN A 41 26.72 5.84 -12.51
N PRO A 42 25.45 5.46 -12.75
CA PRO A 42 25.13 4.07 -13.08
C PRO A 42 25.72 3.69 -14.44
N ILE A 43 26.42 2.55 -14.46
CA ILE A 43 26.95 1.91 -15.67
C ILE A 43 25.83 1.03 -16.21
N ASP A 44 24.89 1.65 -16.91
CA ASP A 44 23.77 0.93 -17.52
C ASP A 44 24.10 0.56 -18.97
N PRO A 45 24.07 -0.73 -19.35
CA PRO A 45 24.20 -1.12 -20.74
C PRO A 45 23.10 -0.45 -21.57
N ALA A 46 23.48 0.10 -22.73
CA ALA A 46 22.55 0.78 -23.59
C ALA A 46 21.57 -0.23 -24.19
N LYS A 47 20.33 -0.26 -23.68
CA LYS A 47 19.14 -0.87 -24.33
C LYS A 47 19.36 -2.25 -24.99
N GLU A 48 19.96 -3.20 -24.28
CA GLU A 48 19.89 -4.63 -24.66
C GLU A 48 18.75 -5.35 -23.91
N SER A 49 17.66 -4.66 -23.59
CA SER A 49 16.43 -5.36 -23.17
C SER A 49 15.80 -5.95 -24.42
N LEU A 50 16.09 -7.22 -24.68
CA LEU A 50 15.70 -8.00 -25.87
C LEU A 50 14.18 -8.05 -26.14
N GLN A 51 13.34 -7.49 -25.27
CA GLN A 51 11.88 -7.62 -25.37
C GLN A 51 11.14 -6.48 -26.11
N GLU A 52 11.74 -5.31 -26.39
CA GLU A 52 10.93 -4.13 -26.74
C GLU A 52 11.47 -3.21 -27.86
N GLU A 53 12.29 -3.76 -28.76
CA GLU A 53 12.95 -2.97 -29.82
C GLU A 53 12.00 -2.49 -30.93
N SER A 54 10.76 -3.01 -31.04
CA SER A 54 9.87 -2.68 -32.15
C SER A 54 9.07 -1.38 -32.00
N LEU A 55 8.96 -0.79 -30.80
CA LEU A 55 8.08 0.37 -30.57
C LEU A 55 8.68 1.48 -29.70
N GLN A 56 9.83 1.26 -29.04
CA GLN A 56 10.36 2.24 -28.10
C GLN A 56 11.31 3.23 -28.78
N LYS A 57 10.80 4.46 -28.93
CA LYS A 57 11.59 5.66 -29.22
C LYS A 57 12.92 5.64 -28.43
N PRO A 58 14.08 5.96 -29.05
CA PRO A 58 15.33 6.04 -28.32
C PRO A 58 15.17 7.06 -27.18
N MET A 59 15.21 6.56 -25.96
CA MET A 59 15.14 7.36 -24.75
C MET A 59 16.56 7.85 -24.45
N SER A 60 16.72 9.12 -24.08
CA SER A 60 18.03 9.65 -23.67
C SER A 60 18.54 8.88 -22.45
N VAL A 61 19.85 8.89 -22.23
CA VAL A 61 20.48 8.18 -21.11
C VAL A 61 19.87 8.64 -19.77
N GLU A 62 19.67 9.94 -19.62
CA GLU A 62 19.10 10.57 -18.43
C GLU A 62 17.65 10.17 -18.21
N ALA A 63 16.86 10.11 -19.28
CA ALA A 63 15.47 9.68 -19.20
C ALA A 63 15.36 8.20 -18.80
N ARG A 64 16.28 7.33 -19.24
CA ARG A 64 16.33 5.92 -18.79
C ARG A 64 16.68 5.81 -17.32
N ILE A 65 17.71 6.53 -16.88
CA ILE A 65 18.13 6.56 -15.47
C ILE A 65 16.96 7.03 -14.59
N ASN A 66 16.27 8.11 -14.99
CA ASN A 66 15.11 8.61 -14.28
C ASN A 66 13.97 7.58 -14.22
N ASN A 67 13.72 6.83 -15.30
CA ASN A 67 12.73 5.76 -15.30
C ASN A 67 13.08 4.67 -14.28
N ILE A 68 14.32 4.16 -14.32
CA ILE A 68 14.81 3.13 -13.39
C ILE A 68 14.72 3.61 -11.94
N GLN A 69 15.12 4.86 -11.66
CA GLN A 69 15.00 5.44 -10.32
C GLN A 69 13.53 5.56 -9.88
N GLY A 70 12.62 5.90 -10.80
CA GLY A 70 11.18 5.88 -10.56
C GLY A 70 10.66 4.51 -10.18
N GLU A 71 11.10 3.47 -10.91
CA GLU A 71 10.78 2.07 -10.60
C GLU A 71 11.26 1.66 -9.21
N PHE A 72 12.50 2.01 -8.81
CA PHE A 72 12.99 1.73 -7.46
C PHE A 72 12.14 2.39 -6.36
N ARG A 73 11.75 3.66 -6.54
CA ARG A 73 10.88 4.34 -5.57
C ARG A 73 9.51 3.67 -5.46
N ASN A 74 8.95 3.24 -6.59
CA ASN A 74 7.69 2.50 -6.63
C ASN A 74 7.81 1.13 -5.95
N LEU A 75 8.90 0.40 -6.20
CA LEU A 75 9.18 -0.89 -5.57
C LEU A 75 9.28 -0.75 -4.05
N ILE A 76 10.00 0.27 -3.56
CA ILE A 76 10.10 0.55 -2.12
C ILE A 76 8.71 0.76 -1.51
N GLN A 77 7.85 1.56 -2.15
CA GLN A 77 6.49 1.80 -1.65
C GLN A 77 5.66 0.52 -1.62
N LYS A 78 5.71 -0.30 -2.69
CA LYS A 78 5.02 -1.58 -2.76
C LYS A 78 5.47 -2.54 -1.65
N CYS A 79 6.78 -2.67 -1.45
CA CYS A 79 7.36 -3.55 -0.42
C CYS A 79 7.00 -3.09 0.99
N ASN A 80 7.02 -1.78 1.27
CA ASN A 80 6.59 -1.24 2.56
C ASN A 80 5.11 -1.58 2.84
N PHE A 81 4.24 -1.42 1.84
CA PHE A 81 2.82 -1.77 1.99
C PHE A 81 2.63 -3.29 2.19
N ALA A 82 3.34 -4.12 1.42
CA ALA A 82 3.31 -5.58 1.55
C ALA A 82 3.78 -6.03 2.95
N SER A 83 4.91 -5.48 3.42
CA SER A 83 5.45 -5.78 4.75
C SER A 83 4.47 -5.41 5.88
N ILE A 84 3.85 -4.23 5.81
CA ILE A 84 2.84 -3.80 6.80
C ILE A 84 1.60 -4.71 6.72
N SER A 85 1.13 -5.03 5.52
CA SER A 85 -0.03 -5.90 5.33
C SER A 85 0.20 -7.30 5.92
N THR A 86 1.37 -7.89 5.66
CA THR A 86 1.76 -9.19 6.22
C THR A 86 1.89 -9.14 7.74
N TRP A 87 2.49 -8.07 8.29
CA TRP A 87 2.55 -7.86 9.73
C TRP A 87 1.15 -7.74 10.36
N MET A 88 0.24 -6.98 9.76
CA MET A 88 -1.15 -6.85 10.22
C MET A 88 -1.92 -8.18 10.19
N LYS A 89 -1.69 -9.03 9.17
CA LYS A 89 -2.30 -10.37 9.10
C LYS A 89 -1.80 -11.27 10.24
N ASN A 90 -0.50 -11.24 10.53
CA ASN A 90 0.09 -12.04 11.59
C ASN A 90 -0.27 -11.53 13.01
N LEU A 91 -0.60 -10.24 13.15
CA LEU A 91 -1.10 -9.67 14.41
C LEU A 91 -2.56 -9.99 14.73
N GLY A 92 -3.36 -10.38 13.72
CA GLY A 92 -4.77 -10.72 13.91
C GLY A 92 -5.03 -12.07 14.56
N GLY A 93 -3.98 -12.84 14.88
CA GLY A 93 -4.06 -14.20 15.44
C GLY A 93 -4.09 -14.29 16.96
N ASP A 94 -3.66 -13.26 17.69
CA ASP A 94 -3.69 -13.24 19.16
C ASP A 94 -4.14 -11.88 19.71
N GLU A 95 -5.37 -11.87 20.18
CA GLU A 95 -6.14 -10.75 20.69
C GLU A 95 -5.58 -10.17 22.01
N LYS A 96 -4.35 -9.64 22.10
CA LYS A 96 -3.88 -8.86 23.28
C LYS A 96 -2.79 -7.82 22.98
N PHE A 97 -3.09 -6.78 22.22
CA PHE A 97 -2.21 -5.59 22.16
C PHE A 97 -2.94 -4.33 22.64
N ARG A 98 -2.97 -4.13 23.96
CA ARG A 98 -3.25 -2.82 24.57
C ARG A 98 -2.00 -1.93 24.45
N LEU A 99 -1.74 -1.38 23.27
CA LEU A 99 -0.69 -0.36 23.09
C LEU A 99 -1.22 1.05 23.38
N ILE A 100 -1.61 1.32 24.63
CA ILE A 100 -1.54 2.67 25.21
C ILE A 100 -1.23 2.48 26.71
N PRO A 101 -0.05 2.89 27.22
CA PRO A 101 0.16 2.99 28.65
C PRO A 101 -0.66 4.18 29.16
N ILE A 102 -1.88 3.91 29.63
CA ILE A 102 -2.63 4.87 30.45
C ILE A 102 -1.85 5.00 31.74
N ARG A 103 -1.13 6.12 31.91
CA ARG A 103 -0.60 6.53 33.21
C ARG A 103 -1.78 6.56 34.18
N ARG A 104 -1.83 5.61 35.12
CA ARG A 104 -2.73 5.67 36.28
C ARG A 104 -2.29 6.86 37.13
N GLY A 105 -2.98 7.98 36.96
CA GLY A 105 -2.97 9.06 37.94
C GLY A 105 -3.62 8.53 39.22
N THR A 106 -2.94 8.78 40.33
CA THR A 106 -3.31 8.42 41.70
C THR A 106 -4.74 8.84 42.04
N GLU A 107 -5.42 7.95 42.75
CA GLU A 107 -6.71 8.18 43.41
C GLU A 107 -6.61 9.39 44.35
N ASP A 108 -7.60 10.28 44.30
CA ASP A 108 -8.02 11.01 45.49
C ASP A 108 -9.56 11.16 45.47
N PRO A 109 -10.27 10.83 46.58
CA PRO A 109 -11.70 10.63 46.60
C PRO A 109 -12.42 11.89 47.08
N MET A 110 -13.18 12.55 46.22
CA MET A 110 -14.32 13.33 46.73
C MET A 110 -15.40 13.48 45.66
N GLU A 111 -16.47 12.70 45.83
CA GLU A 111 -17.73 13.01 45.18
C GLU A 111 -18.21 14.39 45.62
N LEU A 112 -18.56 15.26 44.68
CA LEU A 112 -19.66 16.19 44.89
C LEU A 112 -20.14 16.80 43.56
N ARG A 113 -21.46 16.74 43.39
CA ARG A 113 -22.34 17.62 42.59
C ARG A 113 -22.75 17.16 41.20
N LEU A 114 -23.88 16.44 41.22
CA LEU A 114 -25.19 16.89 40.70
C LEU A 114 -25.20 17.70 39.39
N VAL A 115 -25.85 17.08 38.40
CA VAL A 115 -26.93 17.65 37.58
C VAL A 115 -26.55 18.52 36.37
N GLN A 116 -26.78 17.88 35.20
CA GLN A 116 -27.34 18.40 33.94
C GLN A 116 -26.66 19.57 33.21
N ALA A 117 -26.22 19.29 31.98
CA ALA A 117 -26.68 20.04 30.80
C ALA A 117 -26.67 19.15 29.55
N ARG A 118 -27.82 19.08 28.89
CA ARG A 118 -28.04 18.47 27.57
C ARG A 118 -27.23 19.22 26.50
N ARG A 119 -26.57 18.49 25.57
CA ARG A 119 -27.07 18.35 24.18
C ARG A 119 -26.29 17.32 23.34
N PRO A 120 -26.95 16.68 22.37
CA PRO A 120 -26.46 15.52 21.63
C PRO A 120 -25.97 15.90 20.24
N ASN A 121 -24.75 15.52 19.89
CA ASN A 121 -24.35 15.42 18.48
C ASN A 121 -24.37 13.94 18.08
N GLU A 122 -25.58 13.40 17.97
CA GLU A 122 -25.81 12.14 17.27
C GLU A 122 -25.86 12.43 15.78
N ILE A 123 -24.82 12.06 15.05
CA ILE A 123 -24.89 11.92 13.60
C ILE A 123 -25.88 10.78 13.33
N LYS A 124 -27.10 11.14 12.91
CA LYS A 124 -28.10 10.17 12.45
C LYS A 124 -27.55 9.47 11.21
N LYS A 125 -26.91 8.32 11.39
CA LYS A 125 -26.79 7.30 10.34
C LYS A 125 -28.22 6.89 10.00
N ALA A 126 -28.74 7.40 8.88
CA ALA A 126 -29.94 6.87 8.28
C ALA A 126 -29.66 5.42 7.89
N THR A 127 -30.13 4.48 8.72
CA THR A 127 -30.19 3.07 8.36
C THR A 127 -31.22 2.95 7.24
N LYS A 128 -30.75 2.95 5.99
CA LYS A 128 -31.61 2.71 4.83
C LYS A 128 -32.28 1.34 5.02
N THR A 129 -33.61 1.33 5.17
CA THR A 129 -34.37 0.11 5.45
C THR A 129 -34.32 -0.85 4.26
N PRO A 130 -34.38 -2.18 4.51
CA PRO A 130 -34.26 -3.19 3.45
C PRO A 130 -35.37 -3.12 2.40
N GLU A 131 -36.53 -2.51 2.70
CA GLU A 131 -37.61 -2.29 1.72
C GLU A 131 -37.22 -1.35 0.56
N GLU A 132 -36.41 -0.31 0.80
CA GLU A 132 -35.99 0.61 -0.28
C GLU A 132 -34.98 -0.02 -1.24
N ARG A 133 -34.08 -0.89 -0.73
CA ARG A 133 -33.14 -1.63 -1.58
C ARG A 133 -33.85 -2.62 -2.51
N ARG A 134 -35.00 -3.18 -2.10
CA ARG A 134 -35.78 -4.10 -2.93
C ARG A 134 -36.43 -3.40 -4.13
N LYS A 135 -36.97 -2.19 -3.94
CA LYS A 135 -37.58 -1.41 -5.03
C LYS A 135 -36.56 -0.97 -6.09
N GLU A 136 -35.33 -0.66 -5.69
CA GLU A 136 -34.28 -0.25 -6.65
C GLU A 136 -33.83 -1.42 -7.55
N ILE A 137 -33.81 -2.65 -7.03
CA ILE A 137 -33.45 -3.85 -7.81
C ILE A 137 -34.52 -4.12 -8.87
N GLU A 138 -35.81 -4.03 -8.53
CA GLU A 138 -36.89 -4.28 -9.48
C GLU A 138 -36.90 -3.27 -10.63
N VAL A 139 -36.63 -1.99 -10.35
CA VAL A 139 -36.49 -0.93 -11.36
C VAL A 139 -35.30 -1.20 -12.28
N ARG A 140 -34.15 -1.64 -11.73
CA ARG A 140 -32.98 -1.98 -12.56
C ARG A 140 -33.21 -3.22 -13.43
N VAL A 141 -33.89 -4.24 -12.91
CA VAL A 141 -34.22 -5.48 -13.66
C VAL A 141 -35.22 -5.20 -14.78
N SER A 142 -36.22 -4.34 -14.54
CA SER A 142 -37.20 -3.96 -15.56
C SER A 142 -36.60 -3.07 -16.65
N ALA A 143 -35.69 -2.14 -16.32
CA ALA A 143 -34.94 -1.36 -17.31
C ALA A 143 -34.02 -2.24 -18.18
N ALA A 144 -33.33 -3.22 -17.59
CA ALA A 144 -32.48 -4.14 -18.33
C ALA A 144 -33.28 -5.03 -19.31
N ARG A 145 -34.53 -5.38 -18.97
CA ARG A 145 -35.40 -6.20 -19.82
C ARG A 145 -35.96 -5.43 -21.04
N LEU A 146 -36.02 -4.10 -20.97
CA LEU A 146 -36.42 -3.23 -22.09
C LEU A 146 -35.33 -3.10 -23.17
N LEU A 147 -34.07 -3.41 -22.85
CA LEU A 147 -32.94 -3.34 -23.80
C LEU A 147 -32.68 -4.65 -24.55
N GLN A 148 -33.51 -5.67 -24.32
CA GLN A 148 -33.41 -7.00 -24.95
C GLN A 148 -34.55 -7.31 -25.94
N GLN A 149 -35.30 -6.31 -26.39
CA GLN A 149 -36.21 -6.43 -27.54
C GLN A 149 -35.68 -5.72 -28.77
#